data_AF-A0A0S7Y3B5-F1
#
_entry.id   AF-A0A0S7Y3B5-F1
#
_cell.length_a   1.000
_cell.length_b   1.000
_cell.length_c   1.000
_cell.angle_alpha   90.00
_cell.angle_beta   90.00
_cell.angle_gamma   90.00
#
_symmetry.space_group_name_H-M   'P 1'
#
loop_
_entity.id
_entity.type
_entity.pdbx_description
1 polymer ?
#
loop_
_entity_poly.entity_id
_entity_poly.type
_entity_poly.pdbx_seq_one_letter_code
_entity_poly.pdbx_strand_id
1 'polypeptide(L)'
;MKGLISFEEIKQRYERGEDPFALTLEKWIRIKEFLDKEISYSEIVQLFGATTLKVPFCFDYAPNCNLCPLEKICQEPSTYHQILKLLYYLLATGMPLEKKSLIELVDKLIEEIKEAQMAWKKRLY
;
A
#
# COMPACT_ATOMS: atom_id res chain seq x y z
N MET A 1 3.26 16.47 -10.41
CA MET A 1 3.26 15.12 -9.78
C MET A 1 2.91 15.27 -8.33
N LYS A 2 2.03 14.40 -7.79
CA LYS A 2 1.78 14.35 -6.34
C LYS A 2 2.79 13.36 -5.72
N GLY A 3 3.43 13.72 -4.61
CA GLY A 3 4.38 12.84 -3.90
C GLY A 3 3.69 11.68 -3.18
N LEU A 4 4.47 10.88 -2.43
CA LEU A 4 3.94 9.83 -1.55
C LEU A 4 2.78 10.39 -0.70
N ILE A 5 1.68 9.64 -0.62
CA ILE A 5 0.50 10.08 0.12
C ILE A 5 0.79 10.05 1.62
N SER A 6 0.40 11.11 2.33
CA SER A 6 0.58 11.19 3.78
C SER A 6 -0.63 10.62 4.53
N PHE A 7 -0.44 10.31 5.81
CA PHE A 7 -1.54 9.90 6.69
C PHE A 7 -2.67 10.94 6.72
N GLU A 8 -2.27 12.21 6.87
CA GLU A 8 -3.18 13.34 6.99
C GLU A 8 -3.99 13.51 5.69
N GLU A 9 -3.37 13.34 4.53
CA GLU A 9 -4.06 13.39 3.24
C GLU A 9 -5.08 12.25 3.13
N ILE A 10 -4.73 11.01 3.47
CA ILE A 10 -5.67 9.88 3.45
C ILE A 10 -6.85 10.15 4.38
N LYS A 11 -6.56 10.56 5.62
CA LYS A 11 -7.59 10.77 6.65
C LYS A 11 -8.57 11.86 6.23
N GLN A 12 -8.08 13.03 5.83
CA GLN A 12 -8.94 14.15 5.43
C GLN A 12 -9.81 13.82 4.22
N ARG A 13 -9.26 13.09 3.24
CA ARG A 13 -10.01 12.69 2.04
C ARG A 13 -11.06 11.63 2.36
N TYR A 14 -10.72 10.68 3.22
CA TYR A 14 -11.67 9.68 3.69
C TYR A 14 -12.83 10.30 4.49
N GLU A 15 -12.53 11.24 5.39
CA GLU A 15 -13.54 11.99 6.16
C GLU A 15 -14.48 12.84 5.26
N ARG A 16 -14.04 13.20 4.05
CA ARG A 16 -14.87 13.87 3.02
C ARG A 16 -15.72 12.90 2.20
N GLY A 17 -15.67 11.60 2.48
CA GLY A 17 -16.46 10.58 1.81
C GLY A 17 -15.82 10.01 0.54
N GLU A 18 -14.51 10.17 0.33
CA GLU A 18 -13.83 9.50 -0.78
C GLU A 18 -13.78 7.98 -0.59
N ASP A 19 -13.90 7.23 -1.69
CA ASP A 19 -13.95 5.77 -1.69
C ASP A 19 -12.67 5.15 -1.07
N PRO A 20 -12.79 4.26 -0.07
CA PRO A 20 -11.64 3.70 0.63
C PRO A 20 -10.77 2.83 -0.27
N PHE A 21 -11.35 2.15 -1.28
CA PHE A 21 -10.58 1.43 -2.29
C PHE A 21 -9.80 2.37 -3.20
N ALA A 22 -10.41 3.46 -3.68
CA ALA A 22 -9.75 4.46 -4.52
C ALA A 22 -8.55 5.09 -3.82
N LEU A 23 -8.70 5.50 -2.56
CA LEU A 23 -7.60 6.03 -1.75
C LEU A 23 -6.49 5.00 -1.51
N THR A 24 -6.87 3.74 -1.27
CA THR A 24 -5.90 2.64 -1.12
C THR A 24 -5.14 2.38 -2.42
N LEU A 25 -5.81 2.36 -3.57
CA LEU A 25 -5.19 2.19 -4.88
C LEU A 25 -4.26 3.37 -5.20
N GLU A 26 -4.71 4.59 -4.96
CA GLU A 26 -3.91 5.79 -5.20
C GLU A 26 -2.62 5.77 -4.38
N LYS A 27 -2.68 5.36 -3.11
CA LYS A 27 -1.48 5.16 -2.28
C LYS A 27 -0.45 4.29 -2.99
N TRP A 28 -0.86 3.12 -3.49
CA TRP A 28 0.05 2.17 -4.13
C TRP A 28 0.52 2.60 -5.50
N ILE A 29 -0.32 3.31 -6.27
CA ILE A 29 0.07 3.92 -7.54
C ILE A 29 1.16 4.98 -7.30
N ARG A 30 1.00 5.86 -6.31
CA ARG A 30 2.03 6.86 -5.98
C ARG A 30 3.33 6.22 -5.45
N ILE A 31 3.23 5.10 -4.74
CA ILE A 31 4.40 4.29 -4.35
C ILE A 31 5.14 3.76 -5.60
N LYS A 32 4.40 3.23 -6.58
CA LYS A 32 4.99 2.76 -7.85
C LYS A 32 5.67 3.90 -8.60
N GLU A 33 5.00 5.03 -8.77
CA GLU A 33 5.56 6.22 -9.44
C GLU A 33 6.80 6.76 -8.71
N PHE A 34 6.85 6.63 -7.39
CA PHE A 34 8.02 6.98 -6.58
C PHE A 34 9.18 6.02 -6.84
N LEU A 35 8.88 4.72 -6.93
CA LEU A 35 9.85 3.68 -7.24
C LEU A 35 10.45 3.81 -8.63
N ASP A 36 9.72 4.33 -9.63
CA ASP A 36 10.25 4.49 -10.99
C ASP A 36 11.45 5.45 -11.08
N LYS A 37 11.65 6.31 -10.07
CA LYS A 37 12.77 7.26 -10.00
C LYS A 37 14.02 6.64 -9.39
N GLU A 38 15.19 7.25 -9.61
CA GLU A 38 16.34 6.98 -8.76
C GLU A 38 16.04 7.53 -7.36
N ILE A 39 16.22 6.71 -6.34
CA ILE A 39 15.89 7.05 -4.96
C ILE A 39 17.13 6.92 -4.08
N SER A 40 17.37 7.95 -3.27
CA SER A 40 18.37 7.97 -2.20
C SER A 40 17.94 7.11 -1.01
N TYR A 41 18.87 6.84 -0.10
CA TYR A 41 18.56 6.18 1.17
C TYR A 41 17.48 6.92 1.98
N SER A 42 17.53 8.26 2.00
CA SER A 42 16.50 9.06 2.68
C SER A 42 15.11 8.87 2.09
N GLU A 43 15.02 8.68 0.77
CA GLU A 43 13.79 8.41 0.04
C GLU A 43 13.30 6.98 0.25
N ILE A 44 14.21 6.02 0.48
CA ILE A 44 13.85 4.66 0.91
C ILE A 44 13.17 4.67 2.29
N VAL A 45 13.65 5.49 3.23
CA VAL A 45 13.00 5.65 4.54
C VAL A 45 11.58 6.23 4.38
N GLN A 46 11.42 7.23 3.52
CA GLN A 46 10.10 7.80 3.21
C GLN A 46 9.17 6.77 2.56
N LEU A 47 9.69 6.00 1.62
CA LEU A 47 8.98 4.92 0.96
C LEU A 47 8.48 3.88 1.97
N PHE A 48 9.35 3.42 2.89
CA PHE A 48 8.95 2.48 3.93
C PHE A 48 7.85 3.04 4.84
N GLY A 49 7.96 4.32 5.22
CA GLY A 49 6.91 5.02 5.96
C GLY A 49 5.58 5.05 5.19
N ALA A 50 5.62 5.35 3.88
CA ALA A 50 4.43 5.32 3.04
C ALA A 50 3.84 3.92 2.88
N THR A 51 4.66 2.87 2.75
CA THR A 51 4.18 1.48 2.64
C THR A 51 3.44 1.03 3.91
N THR A 52 3.98 1.35 5.09
CA THR A 52 3.42 0.97 6.41
C THR A 52 2.25 1.85 6.86
N LEU A 53 1.98 2.95 6.17
CA LEU A 53 0.89 3.85 6.45
C LEU A 53 -0.47 3.13 6.46
N LYS A 54 -1.29 3.40 7.48
CA LYS A 54 -2.68 2.91 7.54
C LYS A 54 -3.47 3.39 6.32
N VAL A 55 -4.30 2.51 5.78
CA VAL A 55 -5.25 2.82 4.70
C VAL A 55 -6.63 3.10 5.29
N PRO A 56 -7.58 3.69 4.55
CA PRO A 56 -8.91 4.02 5.09
C PRO A 56 -9.61 2.86 5.80
N PHE A 57 -9.52 1.65 5.26
CA PHE A 57 -10.08 0.45 5.90
C PHE A 57 -9.53 0.19 7.31
N CYS A 58 -8.30 0.61 7.61
CA CYS A 58 -7.76 0.49 8.96
C CYS A 58 -8.46 1.40 9.97
N PHE A 59 -9.19 2.44 9.53
CA PHE A 59 -9.97 3.29 10.42
C PHE A 59 -11.25 2.60 10.88
N ASP A 60 -11.95 1.91 9.97
CA ASP A 60 -13.23 1.28 10.30
C ASP A 60 -13.06 -0.15 10.82
N TYR A 61 -12.06 -0.88 10.30
CA TYR A 61 -11.88 -2.31 10.54
C TYR A 61 -10.75 -2.66 11.51
N ALA A 62 -9.99 -1.70 12.05
CA ALA A 62 -8.94 -2.00 13.05
C ALA A 62 -9.40 -2.93 14.20
N PRO A 63 -10.58 -2.76 14.81
CA PRO A 63 -11.04 -3.68 15.85
C PRO A 63 -11.51 -5.05 15.31
N ASN A 64 -11.81 -5.16 14.01
CA ASN A 64 -12.39 -6.35 13.38
C ASN A 64 -11.76 -6.61 11.99
N CYS A 65 -10.43 -6.74 11.93
CA CYS A 65 -9.72 -6.90 10.66
C CYS A 65 -10.16 -8.13 9.84
N ASN A 66 -10.69 -9.16 10.50
CA ASN A 66 -11.30 -10.33 9.86
C ASN A 66 -12.52 -10.01 8.98
N LEU A 67 -13.15 -8.85 9.17
CA LEU A 67 -14.26 -8.36 8.35
C LEU A 67 -13.82 -7.38 7.26
N CYS A 68 -12.53 -7.04 7.20
CA CYS A 68 -11.98 -6.07 6.27
C CYS A 68 -12.01 -6.59 4.83
N PRO A 69 -12.43 -5.79 3.84
CA PRO A 69 -12.36 -6.16 2.43
C PRO A 69 -10.95 -6.48 1.93
N LEU A 70 -9.91 -5.99 2.61
CA LEU A 70 -8.50 -6.22 2.30
C LEU A 70 -7.83 -7.28 3.20
N GLU A 71 -8.59 -8.03 4.00
CA GLU A 71 -8.04 -8.95 5.00
C GLU A 71 -7.00 -9.93 4.42
N LYS A 72 -7.34 -10.63 3.32
CA LYS A 72 -6.45 -11.58 2.66
C LYS A 72 -5.16 -10.95 2.10
N ILE A 73 -5.21 -9.66 1.76
CA ILE A 73 -4.06 -8.91 1.26
C ILE A 73 -3.13 -8.55 2.43
N CYS A 74 -3.70 -8.30 3.60
CA CYS A 74 -2.97 -7.89 4.79
C CYS A 74 -2.54 -9.04 5.71
N GLN A 75 -2.96 -10.30 5.48
CA GLN A 75 -2.53 -11.46 6.27
C GLN A 75 -1.28 -12.14 5.70
N GLU A 76 -0.46 -12.76 6.55
CA GLU A 76 0.74 -13.48 6.10
C GLU A 76 0.42 -14.95 5.76
N PRO A 77 0.93 -15.50 4.64
CA PRO A 77 1.76 -14.86 3.61
C PRO A 77 0.96 -14.04 2.60
N SER A 78 1.41 -12.82 2.30
CA SER A 78 0.84 -11.98 1.22
C SER A 78 1.89 -11.18 0.46
N THR A 79 1.49 -10.63 -0.68
CA THR A 79 2.30 -9.72 -1.49
C THR A 79 2.68 -8.47 -0.70
N TYR A 80 1.76 -7.93 0.12
CA TYR A 80 2.05 -6.82 1.04
C TYR A 80 3.22 -7.13 1.98
N HIS A 81 3.22 -8.30 2.62
CA HIS A 81 4.30 -8.69 3.53
C HIS A 81 5.63 -8.92 2.82
N GLN A 82 5.61 -9.39 1.57
CA GLN A 82 6.83 -9.53 0.76
C GLN A 82 7.46 -8.16 0.47
N ILE A 83 6.66 -7.15 0.12
CA ILE A 83 7.11 -5.76 -0.06
C ILE A 83 7.75 -5.25 1.23
N LEU A 84 7.09 -5.43 2.37
CA LEU A 84 7.63 -5.01 3.67
C LEU A 84 8.96 -5.69 3.99
N LYS A 85 9.09 -7.00 3.76
CA LYS A 85 10.32 -7.75 3.99
C LYS A 85 11.48 -7.24 3.13
N LEU A 86 11.24 -6.95 1.85
CA LEU A 86 12.28 -6.39 0.97
C LEU A 86 12.72 -5.00 1.42
N LEU A 87 11.78 -4.12 1.75
CA LEU A 87 12.11 -2.78 2.24
C LEU A 87 12.83 -2.82 3.60
N TYR A 88 12.42 -3.72 4.49
CA TYR A 88 13.11 -3.92 5.78
C TYR A 88 14.53 -4.44 5.58
N TYR A 89 14.72 -5.44 4.72
CA TYR A 89 16.04 -5.97 4.38
C TYR A 89 16.96 -4.89 3.81
N LEU A 90 16.44 -4.07 2.89
CA LEU A 90 17.15 -2.91 2.33
C LEU A 90 17.59 -1.92 3.42
N LEU A 91 16.66 -1.52 4.30
CA LEU A 91 16.94 -0.59 5.39
C LEU A 91 17.98 -1.14 6.38
N ALA A 92 17.92 -2.44 6.67
CA ALA A 92 18.78 -3.10 7.64
C ALA A 92 20.20 -3.35 7.11
N THR A 93 20.35 -3.65 5.82
CA THR A 93 21.63 -4.08 5.23
C THR A 93 22.33 -2.99 4.41
N GLY A 94 21.58 -1.99 3.95
CA GLY A 94 22.09 -1.00 2.99
C GLY A 94 22.46 -1.59 1.63
N MET A 95 22.15 -2.87 1.37
CA MET A 95 22.42 -3.50 0.08
C MET A 95 21.50 -2.92 -1.00
N PRO A 96 21.95 -2.85 -2.27
CA PRO A 96 21.13 -2.32 -3.36
C PRO A 96 19.79 -3.05 -3.43
N LEU A 97 18.70 -2.27 -3.47
CA LEU A 97 17.37 -2.79 -3.70
C LEU A 97 17.31 -3.40 -5.11
N GLU A 98 16.84 -4.63 -5.24
CA GLU A 98 16.39 -5.14 -6.52
C GLU A 98 15.07 -4.45 -6.89
N LYS A 99 15.18 -3.22 -7.39
CA LYS A 99 14.07 -2.31 -7.66
C LYS A 99 13.00 -2.94 -8.55
N LYS A 100 13.42 -3.76 -9.51
CA LYS A 100 12.53 -4.49 -10.42
C LYS A 100 11.59 -5.44 -9.64
N SER A 101 12.14 -6.27 -8.76
CA SER A 101 11.37 -7.20 -7.92
C SER A 101 10.37 -6.47 -7.02
N LEU A 102 10.74 -5.31 -6.48
CA LEU A 102 9.83 -4.50 -5.67
C LEU A 102 8.69 -3.90 -6.50
N ILE A 103 8.98 -3.38 -7.69
CA ILE A 103 7.97 -2.84 -8.61
C ILE A 103 6.98 -3.93 -9.02
N GLU A 104 7.47 -5.13 -9.36
CA GLU A 104 6.61 -6.27 -9.73
C GLU A 104 5.67 -6.68 -8.58
N LEU A 105 6.15 -6.66 -7.33
CA LEU A 105 5.31 -6.90 -6.17
C LEU A 105 4.28 -5.79 -5.94
N VAL A 106 4.65 -4.52 -6.15
CA VAL A 106 3.71 -3.40 -6.06
C VAL A 106 2.63 -3.50 -7.13
N ASP A 107 3.00 -3.85 -8.37
CA ASP A 107 2.04 -4.08 -9.46
C ASP A 107 1.08 -5.22 -9.13
N LYS A 108 1.61 -6.33 -8.65
CA LYS A 108 0.78 -7.45 -8.20
C LYS A 108 -0.17 -7.04 -7.08
N LEU A 109 0.29 -6.27 -6.10
CA LEU A 109 -0.55 -5.80 -5.00
C LEU A 109 -1.67 -4.86 -5.50
N ILE A 110 -1.38 -3.99 -6.47
CA ILE A 110 -2.40 -3.13 -7.08
C ILE A 110 -3.51 -3.98 -7.72
N GLU A 111 -3.15 -5.04 -8.46
CA GLU A 111 -4.13 -5.94 -9.05
C GLU A 111 -4.93 -6.71 -7.98
N GLU A 112 -4.28 -7.22 -6.93
CA GLU A 112 -4.96 -7.87 -5.80
C GLU A 112 -5.99 -6.93 -5.14
N ILE A 113 -5.68 -5.64 -4.98
CA ILE A 113 -6.61 -4.63 -4.44
C ILE A 113 -7.80 -4.41 -5.39
N LYS A 114 -7.55 -4.35 -6.71
CA LYS A 114 -8.63 -4.22 -7.70
C LYS A 114 -9.55 -5.44 -7.68
N GLU A 115 -8.99 -6.65 -7.59
CA GLU A 115 -9.76 -7.89 -7.45
C GLU A 115 -10.61 -7.89 -6.17
N ALA A 116 -10.03 -7.47 -5.04
CA ALA A 116 -10.75 -7.30 -3.79
C ALA A 116 -11.90 -6.29 -3.91
N GLN A 117 -11.68 -5.17 -4.61
CA GLN A 117 -12.74 -4.18 -4.88
C GLN A 117 -13.88 -4.79 -5.71
N MET A 118 -13.56 -5.55 -6.76
CA MET A 118 -14.58 -6.21 -7.59
C MET A 118 -15.36 -7.26 -6.81
N ALA A 119 -14.66 -8.08 -6.01
CA ALA A 119 -15.28 -9.09 -5.16
C ALA A 119 -16.18 -8.46 -4.09
N TRP A 120 -15.76 -7.34 -3.51
CA TRP A 120 -16.57 -6.59 -2.54
C TRP A 120 -17.83 -6.02 -3.17
N LYS A 121 -17.73 -5.38 -4.34
CA LYS A 121 -18.90 -4.87 -5.07
C LYS A 121 -19.93 -5.97 -5.35
N LYS A 122 -19.47 -7.17 -5.76
CA LYS A 122 -20.36 -8.32 -5.99
C LYS A 122 -21.08 -8.86 -4.75
N ARG A 123 -20.64 -8.53 -3.53
CA ARG A 123 -21.33 -8.93 -2.29
C ARG A 123 -22.42 -7.95 -1.87
N LEU A 124 -22.39 -6.74 -2.42
CA LEU A 124 -23.35 -5.67 -2.11
C LEU A 124 -24.56 -5.66 -3.05
N TYR A 125 -24.50 -6.41 -4.15
CA TYR A 125 -25.58 -6.62 -5.14
C TYR A 125 -25.99 -8.08 -5.16
#